data_AF-A0A484F9Z9-F1
#
_entry.id   AF-A0A484F9Z9-F1
#
_cell.length_a   1.000
_cell.length_b   1.000
_cell.length_c   1.000
_cell.angle_alpha   90.00
_cell.angle_beta   90.00
_cell.angle_gamma   90.00
#
_symmetry.space_group_name_H-M   'P 1'
#
loop_
_entity.id
_entity.type
_entity.pdbx_description
1 polymer ?
#
loop_
_entity_poly.entity_id
_entity_poly.type
_entity_poly.pdbx_seq_one_letter_code
_entity_poly.pdbx_strand_id
1 'polypeptide(L)'
;MHRLTKHMKKHSKPYKCEADPERCDKSFADRKGWERHIRASHRSQMEANNVRDESCKCPDCGEKFTRKDNFARHRQSRCNPR
;
A
#
# COMPACT_ATOMS: atom_id res chain seq x y z
N MET A 1 25.59 7.41 11.81
CA MET A 1 25.77 6.48 10.67
C MET A 1 24.50 5.71 10.22
N HIS A 2 23.30 5.98 10.76
CA HIS A 2 22.08 5.21 10.40
C HIS A 2 21.21 5.86 9.29
N ARG A 3 21.51 7.12 8.93
CA ARG A 3 20.68 7.95 8.04
C ARG A 3 21.02 7.73 6.55
N LEU A 4 22.29 7.47 6.26
CA LEU A 4 22.80 7.26 4.90
C LEU A 4 22.34 5.92 4.31
N THR A 5 22.40 4.83 5.07
CA THR A 5 21.93 3.50 4.63
C THR A 5 20.44 3.50 4.28
N LYS A 6 19.61 4.25 5.02
CA LYS A 6 18.17 4.41 4.72
C LYS A 6 17.94 5.31 3.50
N HIS A 7 18.75 6.36 3.33
CA HIS A 7 18.72 7.23 2.16
C HIS A 7 19.11 6.49 0.86
N MET A 8 20.15 5.65 0.90
CA MET A 8 20.65 4.92 -0.27
C MET A 8 19.64 3.91 -0.84
N LYS A 9 18.73 3.37 -0.02
CA LYS A 9 17.63 2.52 -0.51
C LYS A 9 16.68 3.25 -1.48
N LYS A 10 16.59 4.58 -1.38
CA LYS A 10 15.82 5.40 -2.34
C LYS A 10 16.44 5.38 -3.74
N HIS A 11 17.76 5.19 -3.82
CA HIS A 11 18.50 5.08 -5.07
C HIS A 11 18.50 3.64 -5.62
N SER A 12 18.63 2.62 -4.76
CA SER A 12 18.73 1.23 -5.24
C SER A 12 17.40 0.58 -5.63
N LYS A 13 16.25 1.12 -5.17
CA LYS A 13 14.88 0.65 -5.45
C LYS A 13 14.77 -0.87 -5.76
N PRO A 14 15.12 -1.73 -4.79
CA PRO A 14 15.29 -3.16 -5.07
C PRO A 14 13.96 -3.89 -5.33
N TYR A 15 12.82 -3.27 -5.01
CA TYR A 15 11.50 -3.89 -5.19
C TYR A 15 10.87 -3.43 -6.50
N LYS A 16 11.04 -4.21 -7.57
CA LYS A 16 10.46 -3.94 -8.89
C LYS A 16 9.06 -4.55 -9.02
N CYS A 17 8.17 -3.89 -9.75
CA CYS A 17 6.91 -4.47 -10.15
C CYS A 17 7.17 -5.41 -11.33
N GLU A 18 6.92 -6.70 -11.14
CA GLU A 18 7.01 -7.71 -12.20
C GLU A 18 5.61 -8.20 -12.59
N ALA A 19 4.57 -7.47 -12.17
CA ALA A 19 3.18 -7.86 -12.37
C ALA A 19 2.73 -7.74 -13.82
N ASP A 20 3.26 -6.77 -14.53
CA ASP A 20 3.00 -6.52 -15.94
C ASP A 20 4.23 -5.82 -16.54
N PRO A 21 5.24 -6.57 -17.03
CA PRO A 21 6.48 -6.01 -17.52
C PRO A 21 6.33 -5.10 -18.74
N GLU A 22 5.20 -5.19 -19.46
CA GLU A 22 4.94 -4.37 -20.65
C GLU A 22 4.21 -3.08 -20.32
N ARG A 23 3.47 -3.03 -19.20
CA ARG A 23 2.65 -1.88 -18.80
C ARG A 23 3.03 -1.29 -17.44
N CYS A 24 4.02 -1.87 -16.74
CA CYS A 24 4.42 -1.42 -15.41
C CYS A 24 5.91 -1.55 -15.10
N ASP A 25 6.66 -0.46 -15.27
CA ASP A 25 8.08 -0.35 -14.90
C ASP A 25 8.33 0.23 -13.50
N LYS A 26 7.36 0.15 -12.59
CA LYS A 26 7.47 0.81 -11.27
C LYS A 26 8.41 0.06 -10.34
N SER A 27 9.28 0.79 -9.64
CA SER A 27 10.22 0.25 -8.65
C SER A 27 10.24 1.08 -7.37
N PHE A 28 10.43 0.40 -6.24
CA PHE A 28 10.22 0.95 -4.90
C PHE A 28 11.43 0.69 -3.99
N ALA A 29 11.66 1.63 -3.07
CA ALA A 29 12.76 1.59 -2.11
C ALA A 29 12.55 0.55 -0.99
N ASP A 30 11.30 0.15 -0.74
CA ASP A 30 10.92 -0.79 0.31
C ASP A 30 9.72 -1.66 -0.09
N ARG A 31 9.60 -2.80 0.60
CA ARG A 31 8.54 -3.80 0.38
C ARG A 31 7.14 -3.21 0.55
N LYS A 32 6.93 -2.35 1.54
CA LYS A 32 5.61 -1.76 1.85
C LYS A 32 5.13 -0.86 0.70
N GLY A 33 6.04 -0.11 0.08
CA GLY A 33 5.77 0.71 -1.09
C GLY A 33 5.35 -0.12 -2.30
N TRP A 34 6.06 -1.23 -2.54
CA TRP A 34 5.74 -2.20 -3.59
C TRP A 34 4.40 -2.90 -3.35
N GLU A 35 4.15 -3.44 -2.15
CA GLU A 35 2.88 -4.09 -1.79
C GLU A 35 1.68 -3.13 -1.99
N ARG A 36 1.83 -1.87 -1.59
CA ARG A 36 0.79 -0.84 -1.80
C ARG A 36 0.53 -0.58 -3.28
N HIS A 37 1.56 -0.60 -4.11
CA HIS A 37 1.41 -0.43 -5.55
C HIS A 37 0.69 -1.61 -6.18
N ILE A 38 1.09 -2.85 -5.88
CA ILE A 38 0.39 -4.05 -6.35
C ILE A 38 -1.08 -4.01 -5.93
N ARG A 39 -1.38 -3.59 -4.69
CA ARG A 39 -2.78 -3.44 -4.22
C ARG A 39 -3.63 -2.47 -5.03
N ALA A 40 -3.04 -1.35 -5.45
CA ALA A 40 -3.75 -0.28 -6.13
C ALA A 40 -3.84 -0.48 -7.65
N SER A 41 -2.80 -1.08 -8.25
CA SER A 41 -2.64 -1.15 -9.70
C SER A 41 -2.76 -2.58 -10.26
N HIS A 42 -2.52 -3.61 -9.44
CA HIS A 42 -2.49 -5.02 -9.86
C HIS A 42 -3.34 -5.87 -8.89
N ARG A 43 -4.60 -5.48 -8.70
CA ARG A 43 -5.52 -6.06 -7.71
C ARG A 43 -5.73 -7.58 -7.87
N SER A 44 -5.64 -8.11 -9.10
CA SER A 44 -5.70 -9.54 -9.39
C SER A 44 -4.54 -10.34 -8.77
N GLN A 45 -3.34 -9.75 -8.69
CA GLN A 45 -2.15 -10.41 -8.16
C GLN A 45 -2.13 -10.49 -6.62
N MET A 46 -3.02 -9.74 -5.95
CA MET A 46 -3.17 -9.78 -4.49
C MET A 46 -3.87 -11.04 -3.99
N GLU A 47 -4.76 -11.65 -4.78
CA GLU A 47 -5.44 -12.90 -4.40
C GLU A 47 -4.43 -14.05 -4.28
N ALA A 48 -3.46 -14.12 -5.19
CA ALA A 48 -2.39 -15.11 -5.16
C ALA A 48 -1.47 -14.99 -3.92
N ASN A 49 -1.36 -13.79 -3.33
CA ASN A 49 -0.47 -13.52 -2.21
C ASN A 49 -1.20 -13.35 -0.86
N ASN A 50 -2.51 -13.59 -0.81
CA ASN A 50 -3.35 -13.50 0.40
C ASN A 50 -3.19 -12.19 1.20
N VAL A 51 -2.98 -11.07 0.51
CA VAL A 51 -2.79 -9.74 1.13
C VAL A 51 -4.12 -8.98 1.19
N ARG A 52 -5.19 -9.62 1.66
CA ARG A 52 -6.44 -8.92 1.98
C ARG A 52 -6.41 -8.50 3.44
N ASP A 53 -6.25 -7.21 3.65
CA ASP A 53 -6.44 -6.63 4.98
C ASP A 53 -7.89 -6.16 5.09
N GLU A 54 -8.74 -7.01 5.68
CA GLU A 54 -10.17 -6.75 5.93
C GLU A 54 -10.41 -5.85 7.16
N SER A 55 -9.35 -5.51 7.90
CA SER A 55 -9.45 -4.80 9.18
C SER A 55 -9.70 -3.28 9.08
N CYS A 56 -9.93 -2.77 7.88
CA CYS A 56 -10.03 -1.33 7.59
C CYS A 56 -11.46 -0.88 7.25
N LYS A 57 -12.48 -1.41 7.94
CA LYS A 57 -13.88 -0.96 7.81
C LYS A 57 -14.25 -0.04 8.97
N CYS A 58 -14.82 1.12 8.68
CA CYS A 58 -15.38 1.99 9.70
C CYS A 58 -16.72 1.42 10.22
N PRO A 59 -16.89 1.25 11.54
CA PRO A 59 -18.15 0.78 12.10
C PRO A 59 -19.26 1.85 12.04
N ASP A 60 -18.90 3.14 12.09
CA ASP A 60 -19.85 4.24 12.17
C ASP A 60 -20.48 4.62 10.81
N CYS A 61 -19.69 4.70 9.74
CA CYS A 61 -20.19 5.00 8.39
C CYS A 61 -20.18 3.81 7.43
N GLY A 62 -19.63 2.66 7.84
CA GLY A 62 -19.53 1.47 7.00
C GLY A 62 -18.46 1.52 5.90
N GLU A 63 -17.73 2.63 5.77
CA GLU A 63 -16.77 2.85 4.69
C GLU A 63 -15.57 1.89 4.80
N LYS A 64 -15.20 1.27 3.68
CA LYS A 64 -14.12 0.29 3.59
C LYS A 64 -12.89 0.96 2.99
N PHE A 65 -11.79 0.94 3.73
CA PHE A 65 -10.51 1.47 3.28
C PHE A 65 -9.59 0.33 2.86
N THR A 66 -8.80 0.58 1.81
CA THR A 66 -7.78 -0.37 1.34
C THR A 66 -6.46 -0.24 2.09
N ARG A 67 -6.31 0.75 2.97
CA ARG A 67 -5.06 1.04 3.71
C ARG A 67 -5.34 1.48 5.15
N LYS A 68 -4.51 0.99 6.08
CA LYS A 68 -4.59 1.32 7.52
C LYS A 68 -4.35 2.79 7.82
N ASP A 69 -3.46 3.46 7.11
CA ASP A 69 -3.18 4.88 7.33
C ASP A 69 -4.32 5.78 6.86
N ASN A 70 -4.97 5.43 5.74
CA ASN A 70 -6.20 6.09 5.31
C ASN A 70 -7.33 5.89 6.33
N PHE A 71 -7.50 4.67 6.85
CA PHE A 71 -8.47 4.38 7.89
C PHE A 71 -8.18 5.12 9.21
N ALA A 72 -6.92 5.16 9.64
CA ALA A 72 -6.52 5.87 10.86
C ALA A 72 -6.80 7.38 10.75
N ARG A 73 -6.50 7.99 9.59
CA ARG A 73 -6.85 9.38 9.32
C ARG A 73 -8.36 9.59 9.29
N HIS A 74 -9.11 8.69 8.65
CA HIS A 74 -10.58 8.74 8.64
C HIS A 74 -11.15 8.72 10.06
N ARG A 75 -10.63 7.85 10.94
CA ARG A 75 -11.03 7.80 12.36
C ARG A 75 -10.65 9.03 13.17
N GLN A 76 -9.56 9.71 12.82
CA GLN A 76 -9.16 10.96 13.45
C GLN A 76 -9.98 12.16 12.95
N SER A 77 -10.50 12.11 11.73
CA SER A 77 -11.47 13.07 11.24
C SER A 77 -12.87 12.78 11.78
N ARG A 78 -13.76 13.78 11.73
CA ARG A 78 -15.20 13.55 11.97
C ARG A 78 -15.71 12.60 10.89
N CYS A 79 -15.82 11.33 11.24
CA CYS A 79 -16.57 10.36 10.46
C CYS A 79 -18.00 10.89 10.33
N ASN A 80 -18.48 11.15 9.12
CA ASN A 80 -19.89 11.48 8.89
C ASN A 80 -20.63 10.14 8.74
N PRO A 81 -21.40 9.72 9.75
CA PRO A 81 -22.28 8.58 9.59
C PRO A 81 -23.33 8.92 8.53
N ARG A 82 -23.66 7.93 7.70
CA ARG A 82 -24.64 8.06 6.63
C ARG A 82 -26.03 7.75 7.14
#